data_AF-A0AAE9YRG5-F1
#
_entry.id   AF-A0AAE9YRG5-F1
#
_cell.length_a   1.000
_cell.length_b   1.000
_cell.length_c   1.000
_cell.angle_alpha   90.00
_cell.angle_beta   90.00
_cell.angle_gamma   90.00
#
_symmetry.space_group_name_H-M   'P 1'
#
loop_
_entity.id
_entity.type
_entity.pdbx_description
1 polymer ?
#
loop_
_entity_poly.entity_id
_entity_poly.type
_entity_poly.pdbx_seq_one_letter_code
_entity_poly.pdbx_strand_id
1 'polypeptide(L)'
;MLNKFKNLQQQKLEQLSKQRSELNDKLIGQEQYLEQLVQYQQALTDVSSHNHALALQNQHGMQQQIAKVVDFQEQQVSLTQVDLQRQNQLLKQQYCHYKGLEIISNKQAKLAQQKKQQQEDFANDDIATLAFIRTNSPQEK
;
A
#
# COMPACT_ATOMS: atom_id res chain seq x y z
N MET A 1 0.39 -24.88 -3.77
CA MET A 1 1.46 -23.86 -3.72
C MET A 1 0.97 -22.45 -4.02
N LEU A 2 0.15 -22.23 -5.06
CA LEU A 2 -0.31 -20.88 -5.47
C LEU A 2 -1.00 -20.07 -4.37
N ASN A 3 -1.89 -20.69 -3.57
CA ASN A 3 -2.58 -20.01 -2.47
C ASN A 3 -1.61 -19.53 -1.36
N LYS A 4 -0.59 -20.34 -1.03
CA LYS A 4 0.46 -19.92 -0.07
C LYS A 4 1.23 -18.71 -0.60
N PHE A 5 1.57 -18.70 -1.89
CA PHE A 5 2.25 -17.57 -2.51
C PHE A 5 1.35 -16.32 -2.56
N LYS A 6 0.07 -16.46 -2.89
CA LYS A 6 -0.92 -15.37 -2.85
C LYS A 6 -1.00 -14.75 -1.45
N ASN A 7 -1.05 -15.57 -0.40
CA ASN A 7 -1.06 -15.09 0.99
C ASN A 7 0.22 -14.33 1.34
N LEU A 8 1.40 -14.82 0.92
CA LEU A 8 2.66 -14.10 1.13
C LEU A 8 2.67 -12.74 0.42
N GLN A 9 2.14 -12.66 -0.81
CA GLN A 9 2.06 -11.39 -1.53
C GLN A 9 1.07 -10.42 -0.86
N GLN A 10 -0.02 -10.92 -0.27
CA GLN A 10 -0.98 -10.12 0.50
C GLN A 10 -0.35 -9.59 1.80
N GLN A 11 0.34 -10.44 2.57
CA GLN A 11 1.05 -10.02 3.78
C GLN A 11 2.08 -8.93 3.48
N LYS A 12 2.79 -9.06 2.35
CA LYS A 12 3.73 -8.03 1.89
C LYS A 12 3.04 -6.72 1.52
N LEU A 13 1.84 -6.76 0.91
CA LEU A 13 1.04 -5.56 0.66
C LEU A 13 0.63 -4.87 1.95
N GLU A 14 0.18 -5.64 2.94
CA GLU A 14 -0.22 -5.12 4.25
C GLU A 14 0.97 -4.45 4.95
N GLN A 15 2.15 -5.09 4.93
CA GLN A 15 3.38 -4.51 5.47
C GLN A 15 3.78 -3.21 4.77
N LEU A 16 3.78 -3.19 3.43
CA LEU A 16 4.12 -1.98 2.67
C LEU A 16 3.11 -0.85 2.92
N SER A 17 1.83 -1.18 3.09
CA SER A 17 0.77 -0.22 3.40
C SER A 17 0.96 0.39 4.79
N LYS A 18 1.34 -0.43 5.79
CA LYS A 18 1.67 0.05 7.13
C LYS A 18 2.86 1.01 7.11
N GLN A 19 3.95 0.62 6.46
CA GLN A 19 5.14 1.47 6.29
C GLN A 19 4.81 2.79 5.57
N ARG A 20 3.93 2.75 4.56
CA ARG A 20 3.45 3.96 3.87
C ARG A 20 2.69 4.88 4.83
N SER A 21 1.85 4.32 5.71
CA SER A 21 1.14 5.09 6.74
C SER A 21 2.13 5.76 7.70
N GLU A 22 3.10 5.00 8.22
CA GLU A 22 4.12 5.51 9.14
C GLU A 22 4.95 6.65 8.51
N LEU A 23 5.34 6.51 7.24
CA LEU A 23 6.03 7.59 6.50
C LEU A 23 5.14 8.81 6.30
N ASN A 24 3.86 8.61 6.03
CA ASN A 24 2.91 9.71 5.85
C ASN A 24 2.68 10.47 7.17
N ASP A 25 2.52 9.74 8.28
CA ASP A 25 2.35 10.34 9.60
C ASP A 25 3.61 11.12 10.01
N LYS A 26 4.79 10.55 9.74
CA LYS A 26 6.07 11.24 9.92
C LYS A 26 6.14 12.52 9.10
N LEU A 27 5.75 12.47 7.82
CA LEU A 27 5.77 13.64 6.94
C LEU A 27 4.88 14.76 7.47
N ILE A 28 3.64 14.43 7.87
CA ILE A 28 2.70 15.40 8.45
C ILE A 28 3.30 16.05 9.70
N GLY A 29 3.88 15.25 10.60
CA GLY A 29 4.53 15.79 11.80
C GLY A 29 5.72 16.69 11.48
N GLN A 30 6.52 16.35 10.46
CA GLN A 30 7.65 17.16 10.01
C GLN A 30 7.21 18.48 9.37
N GLU A 31 6.12 18.47 8.59
CA GLU A 31 5.54 19.66 7.98
C GLU A 31 4.94 20.60 9.04
N GLN A 32 4.23 20.07 10.03
CA GLN A 32 3.72 20.85 11.17
C GLN A 32 4.86 21.47 11.98
N TYR A 33 5.92 20.72 12.24
CA TYR A 33 7.08 21.24 12.95
C TYR A 33 7.82 22.32 12.15
N LEU A 34 7.94 22.14 10.83
CA LEU A 34 8.50 23.18 9.94
C LEU A 34 7.66 24.46 9.99
N GLU A 35 6.33 24.35 9.93
CA GLU A 35 5.42 25.50 10.04
C GLU A 35 5.64 26.27 11.35
N GLN A 36 5.78 25.57 12.48
CA GLN A 36 6.07 26.18 13.78
C GLN A 36 7.42 26.91 13.79
N LEU A 37 8.46 26.33 13.16
CA LEU A 37 9.78 26.97 13.07
C LEU A 37 9.73 28.24 12.23
N VAL A 38 9.00 28.23 11.11
CA VAL A 38 8.80 29.41 10.26
C VAL A 38 8.04 30.50 11.02
N GLN A 39 7.00 30.15 11.76
CA GLN A 39 6.28 31.10 12.63
C GLN A 39 7.20 31.70 13.70
N TYR A 40 8.06 30.89 14.33
CA TYR A 40 9.03 31.38 15.31
C TYR A 40 10.09 32.30 14.70
N GLN A 41 10.56 31.98 13.48
CA GLN A 41 11.47 32.82 12.72
C GLN A 41 10.86 34.20 12.41
N GLN A 42 9.58 34.23 12.03
CA GLN A 42 8.84 35.47 11.80
C GLN A 42 8.71 36.29 13.08
N ALA A 43 8.29 35.65 14.19
CA ALA A 43 8.14 36.33 15.48
C ALA A 43 9.45 36.96 15.98
N LEU A 44 10.61 36.34 15.72
CA LEU A 44 11.92 36.92 16.04
C LEU A 44 12.32 38.09 15.15
N THR A 45 11.68 38.28 14.01
CA THR A 45 11.92 39.41 13.11
C THR A 45 11.10 40.63 13.56
N ASP A 46 9.92 40.40 14.17
CA ASP A 46 8.99 41.44 14.60
C ASP A 46 9.35 42.09 15.96
N VAL A 47 10.39 41.63 16.66
CA VAL A 47 10.81 42.22 17.94
C VAL A 47 11.43 43.61 17.71
N SER A 48 10.70 44.64 18.18
CA SER A 48 10.95 46.09 18.03
C SER A 48 12.33 46.59 18.48
N SER A 49 12.74 47.67 17.82
CA SER A 49 14.03 48.39 17.79
C SER A 49 14.50 49.10 19.07
N HIS A 50 13.88 48.87 20.24
CA HIS A 50 14.25 49.52 21.51
C HIS A 50 15.26 48.72 22.36
N ASN A 51 15.96 47.79 21.72
CA ASN A 51 16.82 46.82 22.39
C ASN A 51 18.26 47.33 22.53
N HIS A 52 18.83 47.18 23.74
CA HIS A 52 20.27 47.37 23.98
C HIS A 52 21.11 46.49 23.03
N ALA A 53 22.35 46.89 22.71
CA ALA A 53 23.22 46.21 21.75
C ALA A 53 23.35 44.69 21.96
N LEU A 54 23.40 44.22 23.21
CA LEU A 54 23.44 42.79 23.54
C LEU A 54 22.16 42.03 23.14
N ALA A 55 20.99 42.66 23.29
CA ALA A 55 19.73 42.05 22.89
C ALA A 55 19.62 41.93 21.37
N LEU A 56 20.13 42.91 20.61
CA LEU A 56 20.23 42.83 19.16
C LEU A 56 21.20 41.72 18.70
N GLN A 57 22.35 41.58 19.37
CA GLN A 57 23.30 40.51 19.09
C GLN A 57 22.69 39.12 19.36
N ASN A 58 21.98 38.96 20.48
CA ASN A 58 21.32 37.71 20.83
C ASN A 58 20.19 37.38 19.85
N GLN A 59 19.37 38.37 19.47
CA GLN A 59 18.32 38.20 18.47
C GLN A 59 18.91 37.75 17.13
N HIS A 60 19.98 38.40 16.66
CA HIS A 60 20.66 38.00 15.44
C HIS A 60 21.23 36.58 15.52
N GLY A 61 21.85 36.22 16.65
CA GLY A 61 22.36 34.86 16.89
C GLY A 61 21.25 33.81 16.83
N MET A 62 20.10 34.08 17.47
CA MET A 62 18.94 33.18 17.43
C MET A 62 18.36 33.06 16.02
N GLN A 63 18.21 34.17 15.28
CA GLN A 63 17.75 34.15 13.89
C GLN A 63 18.62 33.25 13.01
N GLN A 64 19.95 33.37 13.12
CA GLN A 64 20.86 32.51 12.36
C GLN A 64 20.74 31.03 12.75
N GLN A 65 20.57 30.73 14.04
CA GLN A 65 20.41 29.35 14.51
C GLN A 65 19.12 28.74 13.98
N ILE A 66 18.00 29.47 14.04
CA ILE A 66 16.71 28.98 13.57
C ILE A 66 16.69 28.82 12.07
N ALA A 67 17.30 29.75 11.32
CA ALA A 67 17.43 29.59 9.87
C ALA A 67 18.09 28.25 9.50
N LYS A 68 19.18 27.87 10.18
CA LYS A 68 19.82 26.57 9.96
C LYS A 68 18.93 25.37 10.31
N VAL A 69 18.13 25.50 11.38
CA VAL A 69 17.19 24.45 11.79
C VAL A 69 16.05 24.32 10.78
N VAL A 70 15.54 25.43 10.26
CA VAL A 70 14.54 25.48 9.19
C VAL A 70 15.10 24.80 7.94
N ASP A 71 16.27 25.22 7.45
CA ASP A 71 16.91 24.64 6.27
C ASP A 71 17.07 23.11 6.40
N PHE A 72 17.53 22.65 7.58
CA PHE A 72 17.66 21.22 7.86
C PHE A 72 16.30 20.51 7.87
N GLN A 73 15.27 21.13 8.47
CA GLN A 73 13.94 20.57 8.54
C GLN A 73 13.29 20.48 7.15
N GLU A 74 13.48 21.47 6.28
CA GLU A 74 13.04 21.44 4.88
C GLU A 74 13.68 20.29 4.11
N GLN A 75 14.99 20.07 4.31
CA GLN A 75 15.68 18.91 3.73
C GLN A 75 15.10 17.59 4.23
N GLN A 76 14.78 17.48 5.52
CA GLN A 76 14.17 16.26 6.10
C GLN A 76 12.77 15.98 5.55
N VAL A 77 11.96 17.03 5.37
CA VAL A 77 10.64 16.94 4.72
C VAL A 77 10.81 16.42 3.29
N SER A 78 11.71 17.04 2.51
CA SER A 78 11.98 16.64 1.12
C SER A 78 12.44 15.17 1.00
N LEU A 79 13.36 14.73 1.87
CA LEU A 79 13.81 13.33 1.92
C LEU A 79 12.66 12.37 2.24
N THR A 80 11.82 12.72 3.22
CA THR A 80 10.67 11.89 3.61
C THR A 80 9.61 11.83 2.49
N GLN A 81 9.42 12.92 1.74
CA GLN A 81 8.55 12.93 0.56
C GLN A 81 9.08 11.98 -0.54
N VAL A 82 10.39 11.98 -0.80
CA VAL A 82 11.02 11.04 -1.75
C VAL A 82 10.85 9.59 -1.31
N ASP A 83 11.04 9.30 -0.02
CA ASP A 83 10.83 7.97 0.53
C ASP A 83 9.37 7.53 0.42
N LEU A 84 8.42 8.43 0.69
CA LEU A 84 6.99 8.16 0.52
C LEU A 84 6.64 7.86 -0.95
N GLN A 85 7.20 8.62 -1.90
CA GLN A 85 7.02 8.35 -3.33
C GLN A 85 7.57 6.98 -3.73
N ARG A 86 8.77 6.63 -3.27
CA ARG A 86 9.37 5.31 -3.50
C ARG A 86 8.48 4.21 -2.92
N GLN A 87 7.98 4.39 -1.71
CA GLN A 87 7.09 3.42 -1.06
C GLN A 87 5.78 3.23 -1.85
N ASN A 88 5.20 4.30 -2.37
CA ASN A 88 4.00 4.22 -3.22
C ASN A 88 4.28 3.44 -4.52
N GLN A 89 5.46 3.60 -5.13
CA GLN A 89 5.85 2.82 -6.31
C GLN A 89 5.97 1.33 -5.99
N LEU A 90 6.62 0.98 -4.87
CA LEU A 90 6.74 -0.40 -4.42
C LEU A 90 5.36 -1.04 -4.14
N LEU A 91 4.46 -0.30 -3.49
CA LEU A 91 3.10 -0.75 -3.22
C LEU A 91 2.33 -1.00 -4.51
N LYS A 92 2.44 -0.10 -5.50
CA LYS A 92 1.82 -0.26 -6.82
C LYS A 92 2.35 -1.51 -7.55
N GLN A 93 3.67 -1.70 -7.58
CA GLN A 93 4.27 -2.88 -8.19
C GLN A 93 3.77 -4.15 -7.51
N GLN A 94 3.83 -4.20 -6.19
CA GLN A 94 3.39 -5.35 -5.40
C GLN A 94 1.90 -5.66 -5.62
N TYR A 95 1.06 -4.63 -5.75
CA TYR A 95 -0.36 -4.78 -6.02
C TYR A 95 -0.60 -5.42 -7.39
N CYS A 96 0.12 -4.97 -8.42
CA CYS A 96 0.06 -5.59 -9.75
C CYS A 96 0.44 -7.08 -9.70
N HIS A 97 1.49 -7.45 -8.95
CA HIS A 97 1.88 -8.86 -8.79
C HIS A 97 0.78 -9.67 -8.12
N TYR A 98 0.20 -9.17 -7.03
CA TYR A 98 -0.92 -9.82 -6.34
C TYR A 98 -2.13 -10.01 -7.26
N LYS A 99 -2.54 -8.99 -8.01
CA LYS A 99 -3.66 -9.07 -8.96
C LYS A 99 -3.37 -10.05 -10.11
N GLY A 100 -2.14 -10.09 -10.61
CA GLY A 100 -1.73 -11.08 -11.61
C GLY A 100 -1.92 -12.52 -11.12
N LEU A 101 -1.52 -12.81 -9.88
CA LEU A 101 -1.73 -14.12 -9.26
C LEU A 101 -3.21 -14.44 -9.05
N GLU A 102 -4.01 -13.44 -8.66
CA GLU A 102 -5.45 -13.61 -8.51
C GLU A 102 -6.13 -13.99 -9.82
N ILE A 103 -5.74 -13.37 -10.94
CA ILE A 103 -6.26 -13.72 -12.27
C ILE A 103 -5.91 -15.16 -12.62
N ILE A 104 -4.66 -15.58 -12.40
CA ILE A 104 -4.21 -16.95 -12.66
C ILE A 104 -5.00 -17.95 -11.80
N SER A 105 -5.14 -17.67 -10.50
CA SER A 105 -5.90 -18.50 -9.57
C SER A 105 -7.36 -18.65 -10.00
N ASN A 106 -8.02 -17.56 -10.37
CA ASN A 106 -9.40 -17.57 -10.84
C ASN A 106 -9.55 -18.36 -12.14
N LYS A 107 -8.58 -18.26 -13.06
CA LYS A 107 -8.59 -19.06 -14.30
C LYS A 107 -8.46 -20.55 -14.01
N GLN A 108 -7.58 -20.94 -13.09
CA GLN A 108 -7.43 -22.33 -12.67
C GLN A 108 -8.70 -22.87 -12.01
N ALA A 109 -9.33 -22.08 -11.14
CA ALA A 109 -10.59 -22.46 -10.50
C ALA A 109 -11.71 -22.69 -11.53
N LYS A 110 -11.84 -21.80 -12.52
CA LYS A 110 -12.81 -21.96 -13.63
C LYS A 110 -12.56 -23.24 -14.43
N LEU A 111 -11.31 -23.52 -14.80
CA LEU A 111 -10.96 -24.74 -15.53
C LEU A 111 -11.23 -26.01 -14.72
N ALA A 112 -10.96 -25.98 -13.41
CA ALA A 112 -11.26 -27.10 -12.53
C ALA A 112 -12.77 -27.33 -12.41
N GLN A 113 -13.56 -26.26 -12.29
CA GLN A 113 -15.02 -26.34 -12.25
C GLN A 113 -15.58 -26.91 -13.57
N GLN A 114 -15.09 -26.43 -14.72
CA GLN A 114 -15.51 -26.95 -16.03
C GLN A 114 -15.20 -28.44 -16.18
N LYS A 115 -14.01 -28.89 -15.77
CA LYS A 115 -13.66 -30.32 -15.79
C LYS A 115 -14.57 -31.15 -14.89
N LYS A 116 -14.91 -30.63 -13.71
CA LYS A 116 -15.81 -31.31 -12.79
C LYS A 116 -17.22 -31.43 -13.38
N GLN A 117 -17.74 -30.35 -13.96
CA GLN A 117 -19.04 -30.36 -14.66
C GLN A 117 -19.05 -31.36 -15.80
N GLN A 118 -18.03 -31.37 -16.66
CA GLN A 118 -17.92 -32.35 -17.73
C GLN A 118 -17.94 -33.80 -17.21
N GLN A 119 -17.23 -34.09 -16.11
CA GLN A 119 -17.24 -35.42 -15.50
C GLN A 119 -18.61 -35.79 -14.93
N GLU A 120 -19.32 -34.84 -14.32
CA GLU A 120 -20.69 -35.03 -13.82
C GLU A 120 -21.67 -35.26 -14.99
N ASP A 121 -21.54 -34.52 -16.10
CA ASP A 121 -22.34 -34.68 -17.31
C ASP A 121 -22.14 -36.07 -17.94
N PHE A 122 -20.88 -36.50 -18.12
CA PHE A 122 -20.57 -37.85 -18.62
C PHE A 122 -21.15 -38.94 -17.72
N ALA A 123 -21.03 -38.82 -16.40
CA ALA A 123 -21.59 -39.80 -15.48
C ALA A 123 -23.13 -39.85 -15.53
N ASN A 124 -23.78 -38.70 -15.71
CA ASN A 124 -25.24 -38.63 -15.87
C ASN A 124 -25.70 -39.24 -17.19
N ASP A 125 -24.96 -39.02 -18.28
CA ASP A 125 -25.24 -39.61 -19.60
C ASP A 125 -25.08 -41.14 -19.56
N ASP A 126 -24.07 -41.66 -18.86
CA ASP A 126 -23.87 -43.09 -18.66
C ASP A 126 -25.06 -43.70 -17.88
N ILE A 127 -25.49 -43.05 -16.80
CA ILE A 127 -26.66 -43.48 -16.00
C ILE A 127 -27.94 -43.44 -16.84
N ALA A 128 -28.15 -42.38 -17.62
CA ALA A 128 -29.32 -42.25 -18.50
C ALA A 128 -29.33 -43.35 -19.57
N THR A 129 -28.16 -43.66 -20.14
CA THR A 129 -28.00 -44.73 -21.13
C THR A 129 -28.31 -46.11 -20.51
N LEU A 130 -27.78 -46.41 -19.33
CA LEU A 130 -28.09 -47.65 -18.60
C LEU A 130 -29.57 -47.76 -18.24
N ALA A 131 -30.20 -46.66 -17.80
CA ALA A 131 -31.62 -46.61 -17.51
C ALA A 131 -32.46 -46.90 -18.78
N PHE A 132 -32.11 -46.26 -19.90
CA PHE A 132 -32.76 -46.49 -21.19
C PHE A 132 -32.64 -47.94 -21.67
N ILE A 133 -31.45 -48.53 -21.55
CA ILE A 133 -31.22 -49.94 -21.88
C ILE A 133 -32.10 -50.82 -21.00
N ARG A 134 -32.15 -50.57 -19.68
CA ARG A 134 -32.95 -51.36 -18.74
C ARG A 134 -34.46 -51.26 -19.01
N THR A 135 -34.96 -50.11 -19.42
CA THR A 135 -36.38 -49.93 -19.76
C THR A 135 -36.76 -50.54 -21.11
N ASN A 136 -35.82 -50.61 -22.05
CA ASN A 136 -36.04 -51.16 -23.40
C ASN A 136 -35.48 -52.57 -23.58
N SER A 137 -35.00 -53.21 -22.50
CA SER A 137 -34.61 -54.62 -22.50
C SER A 137 -35.88 -55.46 -22.63
N PRO A 138 -36.02 -56.31 -23.67
CA PRO A 138 -37.17 -57.20 -23.78
C PRO A 138 -37.21 -58.11 -22.55
N GLN A 139 -38.37 -58.19 -21.90
CA GLN A 139 -38.61 -59.21 -20.89
C GLN A 139 -38.42 -60.57 -21.57
N GLU A 140 -37.30 -61.24 -21.27
CA GLU A 140 -37.16 -62.66 -21.57
C GLU A 140 -38.32 -63.39 -20.88
N LYS A 141 -39.06 -64.14 -21.71
CA LYS A 141 -40.24 -64.92 -21.35
C LYS A 141 -39.94 -66.03 -20.36
#